data_AF-A0A401QBE7-F1
#
_entry.id   AF-A0A401QBE7-F1
#
_cell.length_a   1.000
_cell.length_b   1.000
_cell.length_c   1.000
_cell.angle_alpha   90.00
_cell.angle_beta   90.00
_cell.angle_gamma   90.00
#
_symmetry.space_group_name_H-M   'P 1'
#
loop_
_entity.id
_entity.type
_entity.pdbx_description
1 polymer ?
#
loop_
_entity_poly.entity_id
_entity_poly.type
_entity_poly.pdbx_seq_one_letter_code
_entity_poly.pdbx_strand_id
1 'polypeptide(L)'
;YKKDMIKDIRDDTSQNFRELLTALAQGSRSEPSNVVDNELIDSDARIELLMASFLPLSTVQCIQNKPEFFNDKLCQSTIKRSVLSRIMVSRSEIDLQYIKKEFKKKTGQTLHQYLTVSTKGDYQRVVLALCGGDD
;
A
#
# COMPACT_ATOMS: atom_id res chain seq x y z
N TYR A 1 -14.36 -0.76 18.57
CA TYR A 1 -13.53 -1.22 19.70
C TYR A 1 -13.66 -0.39 20.99
N LYS A 2 -14.50 0.65 21.12
CA LYS A 2 -14.65 1.48 22.35
C LYS A 2 -13.31 1.98 22.95
N LYS A 3 -12.23 1.98 22.17
CA LYS A 3 -10.87 2.40 22.51
C LYS A 3 -10.35 3.29 21.40
N ASP A 4 -9.44 4.17 21.74
CA ASP A 4 -8.75 5.04 20.80
C ASP A 4 -7.68 4.26 20.02
N MET A 5 -7.69 4.39 18.70
CA MET A 5 -6.78 3.66 17.82
C MET A 5 -5.32 4.09 18.01
N ILE A 6 -5.06 5.39 18.24
CA ILE A 6 -3.70 5.89 18.47
C ILE A 6 -3.14 5.32 19.77
N LYS A 7 -3.97 5.23 20.81
CA LYS A 7 -3.60 4.56 22.05
C LYS A 7 -3.22 3.10 21.81
N ASP A 8 -4.06 2.34 21.09
CA ASP A 8 -3.76 0.93 20.79
C ASP A 8 -2.44 0.80 20.00
N ILE A 9 -2.18 1.67 19.01
CA ILE A 9 -0.89 1.71 18.29
C ILE A 9 0.27 1.96 19.25
N ARG A 10 0.14 2.92 20.17
CA ARG A 10 1.21 3.28 21.12
C ARG A 10 1.50 2.18 22.12
N ASP A 11 0.47 1.45 22.54
CA ASP A 11 0.57 0.35 23.49
C ASP A 11 1.21 -0.90 22.82
N ASP A 12 0.93 -1.13 21.54
CA ASP A 12 1.43 -2.29 20.78
C ASP A 12 2.78 -2.07 20.07
N THR A 13 3.35 -0.86 20.12
CA THR A 13 4.60 -0.52 19.39
C THR A 13 5.59 0.27 20.24
N SER A 14 6.85 0.29 19.81
CA SER A 14 7.94 0.93 20.56
C SER A 14 8.87 1.76 19.67
N GLN A 15 9.60 2.69 20.30
CA GLN A 15 10.68 3.47 19.68
C GLN A 15 10.22 4.24 18.42
N ASN A 16 11.13 4.48 17.48
CA ASN A 16 10.89 5.23 16.24
C ASN A 16 9.72 4.65 15.43
N PHE A 17 9.49 3.34 15.49
CA PHE A 17 8.36 2.71 14.80
C PHE A 17 7.01 3.17 15.36
N ARG A 18 6.89 3.33 16.69
CA ARG A 18 5.70 3.89 17.33
C ARG A 18 5.45 5.32 16.93
N GLU A 19 6.49 6.14 16.95
CA GLU A 19 6.41 7.57 16.63
C GLU A 19 5.93 7.76 15.20
N LEU A 20 6.53 7.02 14.27
CA LEU A 20 6.12 7.04 12.88
C LEU A 20 4.67 6.58 12.68
N LEU A 21 4.27 5.44 13.24
CA LEU A 21 2.91 4.93 13.08
C LEU A 21 1.87 5.87 13.70
N THR A 22 2.20 6.48 14.84
CA THR A 22 1.34 7.48 15.49
C THR A 22 1.17 8.71 14.60
N ALA A 23 2.26 9.25 14.04
CA ALA A 23 2.21 10.41 13.16
C ALA A 23 1.42 10.13 11.87
N LEU A 24 1.63 8.97 11.24
CA LEU A 24 0.89 8.57 10.04
C LEU A 24 -0.60 8.37 10.34
N ALA A 25 -0.95 7.78 11.49
CA ALA A 25 -2.32 7.50 11.87
C ALA A 25 -3.13 8.76 12.26
N GLN A 26 -2.47 9.86 12.61
CA GLN A 26 -3.13 11.16 12.84
C GLN A 26 -3.68 11.78 11.55
N GLY A 27 -3.13 11.42 10.38
CA GLY A 27 -3.62 11.91 9.09
C GLY A 27 -3.47 13.42 8.86
N SER A 28 -2.66 14.12 9.67
CA SER A 28 -2.46 15.56 9.60
C SER A 28 -1.41 15.97 8.55
N ARG A 29 -1.35 15.27 7.42
CA ARG A 29 -0.43 15.61 6.32
C ARG A 29 -0.92 16.91 5.66
N SER A 30 0.00 17.81 5.35
CA SER A 30 -0.30 19.01 4.57
C SER A 30 -0.95 18.63 3.24
N GLU A 31 -2.04 19.32 2.90
CA GLU A 31 -2.72 19.14 1.62
C GLU A 31 -1.83 19.55 0.45
N PRO A 32 -2.00 18.96 -0.75
CA PRO A 32 -1.21 19.32 -1.92
C PRO A 32 -1.38 20.82 -2.28
N SER A 33 -0.26 21.54 -2.40
CA SER A 33 -0.22 22.89 -2.92
C SER A 33 -0.16 22.88 -4.46
N ASN A 34 -0.73 23.90 -5.10
CA ASN A 34 -0.56 24.15 -6.53
C ASN A 34 0.77 24.86 -6.86
N VAL A 35 1.48 25.36 -5.85
CA VAL A 35 2.79 25.99 -5.98
C VAL A 35 3.87 25.00 -5.56
N VAL A 36 4.86 24.80 -6.44
CA VAL A 36 6.06 24.00 -6.14
C VAL A 36 7.07 24.86 -5.41
N ASP A 37 7.34 24.53 -4.16
CA ASP A 37 8.35 25.19 -3.33
C ASP A 37 9.71 24.49 -3.48
N ASN A 38 10.55 25.02 -4.37
CA ASN A 38 11.85 24.43 -4.66
C ASN A 38 12.85 24.56 -3.51
N GLU A 39 12.74 25.61 -2.68
CA GLU A 39 13.63 25.81 -1.53
C GLU A 39 13.35 24.76 -0.45
N LEU A 40 12.07 24.48 -0.20
CA LEU A 40 11.66 23.42 0.71
C LEU A 40 12.08 22.05 0.19
N ILE A 41 11.95 21.77 -1.11
CA ILE A 41 12.41 20.51 -1.72
C ILE A 41 13.91 20.31 -1.50
N ASP A 42 14.73 21.33 -1.76
CA ASP A 42 16.18 21.23 -1.59
C ASP A 42 16.59 21.04 -0.13
N SER A 43 15.86 21.68 0.79
CA SER A 43 16.05 21.50 2.23
C SER A 43 15.65 20.09 2.67
N ASP A 44 14.48 19.60 2.25
CA ASP A 44 13.94 18.29 2.59
C ASP A 44 14.78 17.17 1.99
N ALA A 45 15.25 17.28 0.74
CA ALA A 45 16.09 16.27 0.10
C ALA A 45 17.43 16.04 0.83
N ARG A 46 18.02 17.11 1.39
CA ARG A 46 19.22 17.01 2.23
C ARG A 46 18.95 16.24 3.53
N ILE A 47 17.78 16.44 4.12
CA ILE A 47 17.34 15.73 5.32
C ILE A 47 16.95 14.29 4.97
N GLU A 48 16.29 14.07 3.83
CA GLU A 48 15.83 12.76 3.34
C GLU A 48 16.99 11.80 3.13
N LEU A 49 18.14 12.27 2.61
CA LEU A 49 19.32 11.44 2.44
C LEU A 49 19.88 10.90 3.77
N LEU A 50 19.62 11.60 4.88
CA LEU A 50 19.93 11.15 6.25
C LEU A 50 18.80 10.29 6.85
N MET A 51 17.52 10.61 6.54
CA MET A 51 16.34 9.96 7.12
C MET A 51 15.84 8.71 6.37
N ALA A 52 16.30 8.46 5.14
CA ALA A 52 15.92 7.30 4.33
C ALA A 52 16.25 5.95 5.01
N SER A 53 17.18 5.94 5.96
CA SER A 53 17.48 4.78 6.80
C SER A 53 16.44 4.51 7.91
N PHE A 54 15.61 5.50 8.25
CA PHE A 54 14.66 5.45 9.36
C PHE A 54 13.21 5.24 8.92
N LEU A 55 12.86 5.54 7.67
CA LEU A 55 11.52 5.28 7.14
C LEU A 55 11.37 3.83 6.66
N PRO A 56 10.30 3.12 7.03
CA PRO A 56 9.96 1.84 6.45
C PRO A 56 9.80 1.95 4.93
N LEU A 57 10.39 1.01 4.21
CA LEU A 57 10.31 0.93 2.75
C LEU A 57 8.86 1.02 2.22
N SER A 58 7.89 0.48 2.96
CA SER A 58 6.47 0.56 2.61
C SER A 58 5.93 1.99 2.50
N THR A 59 6.39 2.89 3.37
CA THR A 59 5.94 4.30 3.37
C THR A 59 6.49 5.02 2.14
N VAL A 60 7.78 4.82 1.85
CA VAL A 60 8.44 5.39 0.67
C VAL A 60 7.79 4.90 -0.61
N GLN A 61 7.55 3.59 -0.73
CA GLN A 61 6.88 3.00 -1.90
C GLN A 61 5.45 3.56 -2.09
N CYS A 62 4.69 3.74 -1.01
CA CYS A 62 3.34 4.32 -1.09
C CYS A 62 3.33 5.78 -1.55
N ILE A 63 4.39 6.53 -1.30
CA ILE A 63 4.55 7.92 -1.74
C ILE A 63 4.95 7.95 -3.22
N GLN A 64 5.89 7.10 -3.63
CA GLN A 64 6.42 7.07 -4.99
C GLN A 64 5.45 6.48 -6.01
N ASN A 65 4.92 5.28 -5.74
CA ASN A 65 4.02 4.57 -6.64
C ASN A 65 3.11 3.62 -5.84
N LYS A 66 1.95 4.13 -5.44
CA LYS A 66 0.99 3.39 -4.61
C LYS A 66 0.44 2.12 -5.31
N PRO A 67 0.09 2.13 -6.61
CA PRO A 67 -0.25 0.91 -7.32
C PRO A 67 0.85 -0.16 -7.30
N GLU A 68 2.11 0.25 -7.48
CA GLU A 68 3.27 -0.65 -7.45
C GLU A 68 3.51 -1.23 -6.06
N PHE A 69 3.33 -0.45 -4.98
CA PHE A 69 3.39 -0.98 -3.61
C PHE A 69 2.44 -2.16 -3.39
N PHE A 70 1.18 -2.03 -3.81
CA PHE A 70 0.21 -3.12 -3.67
C PHE A 70 0.53 -4.29 -4.62
N ASN A 71 0.98 -4.00 -5.83
CA ASN A 71 1.47 -5.02 -6.76
C ASN A 71 2.62 -5.84 -6.17
N ASP A 72 3.59 -5.20 -5.52
CA ASP A 72 4.71 -5.87 -4.86
C ASP A 72 4.24 -6.82 -3.75
N LYS A 73 3.18 -6.46 -3.03
CA LYS A 73 2.55 -7.35 -2.04
C LYS A 73 1.81 -8.52 -2.71
N LEU A 74 1.22 -8.30 -3.88
CA LEU A 74 0.55 -9.35 -4.66
C LEU A 74 1.54 -10.35 -5.28
N CYS A 75 2.71 -9.87 -5.70
CA CYS A 75 3.74 -10.66 -6.35
C CYS A 75 4.64 -11.44 -5.37
N GLN A 76 4.39 -11.39 -4.06
CA GLN A 76 5.17 -12.15 -3.09
C GLN A 76 4.95 -13.65 -3.31
N SER A 77 6.04 -14.43 -3.28
CA SER A 77 6.02 -15.89 -3.55
C SER A 77 5.05 -16.67 -2.66
N THR A 78 4.78 -16.19 -1.45
CA THR A 78 3.76 -16.74 -0.55
C THR A 78 2.84 -15.63 -0.08
N ILE A 79 1.84 -15.30 -0.89
CA ILE A 79 0.80 -14.36 -0.46
C ILE A 79 -0.13 -15.02 0.56
N LYS A 80 -0.22 -14.42 1.75
CA LYS A 80 -1.21 -14.83 2.74
C LYS A 80 -2.60 -14.44 2.26
N ARG A 81 -3.58 -15.34 2.43
CA ARG A 81 -5.00 -15.08 2.11
C ARG A 81 -5.49 -13.76 2.72
N SER A 82 -5.11 -13.45 3.96
CA SER A 82 -5.49 -12.20 4.63
C SER A 82 -4.94 -10.94 3.95
N VAL A 83 -3.75 -11.01 3.34
CA VAL A 83 -3.17 -9.91 2.56
C VAL A 83 -3.92 -9.78 1.24
N LEU A 84 -4.12 -10.88 0.52
CA LEU A 84 -4.89 -10.89 -0.71
C LEU A 84 -6.30 -10.31 -0.52
N SER A 85 -7.06 -10.83 0.45
CA SER A 85 -8.42 -10.36 0.74
C SER A 85 -8.43 -8.87 1.10
N ARG A 86 -7.48 -8.42 1.92
CA ARG A 86 -7.39 -7.00 2.31
C ARG A 86 -7.14 -6.11 1.10
N ILE A 87 -6.23 -6.48 0.20
CA ILE A 87 -5.94 -5.68 -1.00
C ILE A 87 -7.15 -5.69 -1.93
N MET A 88 -7.69 -6.86 -2.25
CA MET A 88 -8.82 -6.99 -3.19
C MET A 88 -10.05 -6.22 -2.72
N VAL A 89 -10.38 -6.25 -1.43
CA VAL A 89 -11.52 -5.52 -0.87
C VAL A 89 -11.23 -4.03 -0.73
N SER A 90 -10.07 -3.63 -0.19
CA SER A 90 -9.81 -2.22 0.11
C SER A 90 -9.44 -1.38 -1.11
N ARG A 91 -9.06 -2.00 -2.23
CA ARG A 91 -8.61 -1.30 -3.44
C ARG A 91 -9.58 -1.40 -4.62
N SER A 92 -10.60 -2.27 -4.55
CA SER A 92 -11.52 -2.57 -5.67
C SER A 92 -12.14 -1.32 -6.31
N GLU A 93 -12.49 -0.33 -5.49
CA GLU A 93 -13.17 0.90 -5.94
C GLU A 93 -12.25 2.13 -5.94
N ILE A 94 -10.95 1.96 -5.71
CA ILE A 94 -10.00 3.06 -5.58
C ILE A 94 -9.04 3.09 -6.77
N ASP A 95 -8.22 2.05 -6.91
CA ASP A 95 -7.14 2.02 -7.90
C ASP A 95 -6.77 0.60 -8.37
N LEU A 96 -7.64 -0.39 -8.15
CA LEU A 96 -7.36 -1.78 -8.54
C LEU A 96 -7.04 -1.92 -10.03
N GLN A 97 -7.62 -1.09 -10.90
CA GLN A 97 -7.28 -1.06 -12.33
C GLN A 97 -5.81 -0.69 -12.59
N TYR A 98 -5.24 0.26 -11.83
CA TYR A 98 -3.82 0.61 -11.96
C TYR A 98 -2.93 -0.49 -11.37
N ILE A 99 -3.35 -1.11 -10.26
CA ILE A 99 -2.65 -2.25 -9.67
C ILE A 99 -2.60 -3.43 -10.66
N LYS A 100 -3.71 -3.73 -11.37
CA LYS A 100 -3.76 -4.75 -12.44
C LYS A 100 -2.75 -4.46 -13.54
N LYS A 101 -2.63 -3.20 -13.97
CA LYS A 101 -1.66 -2.79 -15.01
C LYS A 101 -0.22 -2.99 -14.56
N GLU A 102 0.12 -2.58 -13.33
CA GLU A 102 1.46 -2.80 -12.76
C GLU A 102 1.76 -4.29 -12.58
N PHE A 103 0.76 -5.09 -12.17
CA PHE A 103 0.89 -6.55 -12.05
C PHE A 103 1.19 -7.19 -13.40
N LYS A 104 0.44 -6.84 -14.45
CA LYS A 104 0.66 -7.33 -15.80
C LYS A 104 2.01 -6.91 -16.37
N LYS A 105 2.40 -5.64 -16.16
CA LYS A 105 3.70 -5.11 -16.56
C LYS A 105 4.86 -5.85 -15.90
N LYS A 106 4.74 -6.20 -14.61
CA LYS A 106 5.82 -6.83 -13.83
C LYS A 106 5.90 -8.34 -14.00
N THR A 107 4.76 -9.03 -14.09
CA THR A 107 4.71 -10.51 -14.12
C THR A 107 4.49 -11.09 -15.51
N GLY A 108 3.98 -10.28 -16.46
CA GLY A 108 3.54 -10.74 -17.78
C GLY A 108 2.17 -11.42 -17.80
N GLN A 109 1.56 -11.70 -16.65
CA GLN A 109 0.25 -12.34 -16.51
C GLN A 109 -0.79 -11.35 -15.98
N THR A 110 -2.08 -11.49 -16.33
CA THR A 110 -3.13 -10.65 -15.71
C THR A 110 -3.35 -11.08 -14.25
N LEU A 111 -3.75 -10.13 -13.41
CA LEU A 111 -4.11 -10.44 -12.02
C LEU A 111 -5.26 -11.46 -11.96
N HIS A 112 -6.23 -11.34 -12.87
CA HIS A 112 -7.38 -12.25 -12.93
C HIS A 112 -6.97 -13.70 -13.28
N GLN A 113 -6.03 -13.88 -14.22
CA GLN A 113 -5.44 -15.19 -14.51
C GLN A 113 -4.67 -15.76 -13.32
N TYR A 114 -3.86 -14.95 -12.65
CA TYR A 114 -3.15 -15.37 -11.44
C TYR A 114 -4.12 -15.84 -10.34
N LEU A 115 -5.20 -15.09 -10.10
CA LEU A 115 -6.23 -15.44 -9.11
C LEU A 115 -7.00 -16.70 -9.48
N THR A 116 -7.19 -16.94 -10.78
CA THR A 116 -7.86 -18.14 -11.28
C THR A 116 -7.09 -19.42 -10.94
N VAL A 117 -5.76 -19.35 -10.94
CA VAL A 117 -4.90 -20.50 -10.62
C VAL A 117 -4.60 -20.60 -9.12
N SER A 118 -4.43 -19.45 -8.45
CA SER A 118 -3.99 -19.39 -7.04
C SER A 118 -5.12 -19.53 -6.01
N THR A 119 -6.38 -19.41 -6.42
CA THR A 119 -7.54 -19.50 -5.52
C THR A 119 -8.55 -20.54 -6.03
N LYS A 120 -9.37 -21.09 -5.12
CA LYS A 120 -10.38 -22.11 -5.45
C LYS A 120 -11.69 -21.88 -4.69
N GLY A 121 -12.77 -22.45 -5.22
CA GLY A 121 -14.09 -22.50 -4.57
C GLY A 121 -14.77 -21.14 -4.48
N ASP A 122 -15.62 -20.94 -3.48
CA ASP A 122 -16.41 -19.71 -3.35
C ASP A 122 -15.54 -18.46 -3.13
N TYR A 123 -14.41 -18.64 -2.44
CA TYR A 123 -13.44 -17.56 -2.29
C TYR A 123 -12.91 -17.05 -3.63
N GLN A 124 -12.60 -17.95 -4.57
CA GLN A 124 -12.17 -17.57 -5.91
C GLN A 124 -13.25 -16.75 -6.60
N ARG A 125 -14.51 -17.19 -6.54
CA ARG A 125 -15.63 -16.48 -7.17
C ARG A 125 -15.74 -15.04 -6.68
N VAL A 126 -15.66 -14.85 -5.36
CA VAL A 126 -15.72 -13.51 -4.75
C VAL A 126 -14.52 -12.66 -5.16
N VAL A 127 -13.31 -13.21 -5.10
CA VAL A 127 -12.10 -12.45 -5.42
C VAL A 127 -11.99 -12.11 -6.90
N LEU A 128 -12.43 -13.00 -7.80
CA LEU A 128 -12.53 -12.70 -9.24
C LEU A 128 -13.61 -11.65 -9.52
N ALA A 129 -14.76 -11.70 -8.83
CA ALA A 129 -15.78 -10.68 -8.94
C ALA A 129 -15.26 -9.28 -8.51
N LEU A 130 -14.48 -9.21 -7.44
CA LEU A 130 -13.79 -7.97 -7.02
C LEU A 130 -12.71 -7.53 -8.00
N CYS A 131 -12.01 -8.48 -8.64
CA CYS A 131 -10.99 -8.20 -9.64
C CYS A 131 -11.58 -7.58 -10.93
N GLY A 132 -12.83 -7.90 -11.26
CA GLY A 132 -13.44 -7.57 -12.53
C GLY A 132 -12.87 -8.40 -13.69
N GLY A 133 -13.02 -7.92 -14.92
CA GLY A 133 -12.59 -8.63 -16.13
C GLY A 133 -11.07 -8.76 -16.31
N ASP A 134 -10.67 -9.54 -17.32
CA ASP A 134 -9.27 -9.63 -17.78
C ASP A 134 -8.89 -8.38 -18.58
N ASP A 135 -8.09 -7.48 -17.97
CA ASP A 135 -7.38 -6.39 -18.66
C ASP A 135 -5.87 -6.60 -18.55
#